data_AF-A0A7Y2P5M0-F1
#
_entry.id   AF-A0A7Y2P5M0-F1
#
_cell.length_a   1.000
_cell.length_b   1.000
_cell.length_c   1.000
_cell.angle_alpha   90.00
_cell.angle_beta   90.00
_cell.angle_gamma   90.00
#
_symmetry.space_group_name_H-M   'P 1'
#
loop_
_entity.id
_entity.type
_entity.pdbx_description
1 polymer ?
#
loop_
_entity_poly.entity_id
_entity_poly.type
_entity_poly.pdbx_seq_one_letter_code
_entity_poly.pdbx_strand_id
1 'polypeptide(L)' 'RLNGTTYSKFMNALKEKGVVINRKILASMAVENPSAFAKLTKFATK' A
#
# COMPACT_ATOMS: atom_id res chain seq x y z
N ARG A 1 7.33 9.52 8.69
CA ARG A 1 6.48 9.61 7.47
C ARG A 1 7.44 9.81 6.30
N LEU A 2 7.90 8.73 5.66
CA LEU A 2 9.02 8.80 4.71
C LEU A 2 8.61 9.10 3.26
N ASN A 3 7.33 8.99 2.89
CA ASN A 3 6.87 9.04 1.48
C ASN A 3 5.63 9.92 1.24
N GLY A 4 5.36 10.95 2.04
CA GLY A 4 4.22 11.88 1.85
C GLY A 4 2.81 11.26 1.96
N THR A 5 2.71 9.94 2.09
CA THR A 5 1.48 9.16 2.14
C THR A 5 1.28 8.63 3.56
N THR A 6 0.05 8.77 4.07
CA THR A 6 -0.36 8.08 5.29
C THR A 6 -0.93 6.73 4.93
N TYR A 7 -0.90 5.81 5.89
CA TYR A 7 -1.58 4.53 5.78
C TYR A 7 -3.03 4.69 5.30
N SER A 8 -3.77 5.67 5.84
CA SER A 8 -5.15 5.95 5.46
C SER A 8 -5.29 6.42 4.01
N LYS A 9 -4.39 7.31 3.53
CA LYS A 9 -4.38 7.76 2.12
C LYS A 9 -4.04 6.61 1.17
N PHE A 10 -3.07 5.78 1.52
CA PHE A 10 -2.70 4.61 0.73
C PHE A 10 -3.83 3.58 0.65
N MET A 11 -4.50 3.30 1.78
CA MET A 11 -5.67 2.42 1.81
C MET A 11 -6.85 2.97 1.01
N ASN A 12 -7.06 4.29 1.05
CA ASN A 12 -8.11 4.91 0.24
C ASN A 12 -7.80 4.75 -1.26
N ALA A 13 -6.57 5.03 -1.68
CA ALA A 13 -6.15 4.88 -3.07
C ALA A 13 -6.23 3.42 -3.57
N LEU A 14 -5.88 2.44 -2.73
CA LEU A 14 -6.09 1.02 -3.05
C LEU A 14 -7.58 0.70 -3.24
N LYS A 15 -8.44 1.23 -2.37
CA LYS A 15 -9.90 1.04 -2.46
C LYS A 15 -10.48 1.68 -3.72
N GLU A 16 -10.04 2.89 -4.08
CA GLU A 16 -10.45 3.59 -5.32
C GLU A 16 -10.07 2.79 -6.58
N LYS A 17 -8.96 2.06 -6.54
CA LYS A 17 -8.53 1.15 -7.61
C LYS A 17 -9.15 -0.25 -7.55
N GLY A 18 -10.08 -0.49 -6.63
CA GLY A 18 -10.73 -1.78 -6.46
C GLY A 18 -9.85 -2.88 -5.83
N VAL A 19 -8.71 -2.52 -5.25
CA VAL A 19 -7.81 -3.47 -4.58
C VAL A 19 -8.25 -3.66 -3.14
N VAL A 20 -8.85 -4.82 -2.87
CA VAL A 20 -9.24 -5.23 -1.50
C VAL A 20 -8.14 -6.11 -0.93
N ILE A 21 -7.33 -5.54 -0.03
CA ILE A 21 -6.25 -6.27 0.67
C ILE A 21 -6.42 -6.16 2.19
N ASN A 22 -6.09 -7.25 2.90
CA ASN A 22 -6.10 -7.24 4.35
C ASN A 22 -4.94 -6.39 4.89
N ARG A 23 -5.29 -5.51 5.83
CA ARG A 23 -4.39 -4.62 6.56
C ARG A 23 -3.20 -5.33 7.19
N LYS A 24 -3.41 -6.52 7.77
CA LYS A 24 -2.36 -7.33 8.41
C LYS A 24 -1.38 -7.90 7.37
N ILE A 25 -1.92 -8.43 6.28
CA ILE A 25 -1.13 -8.99 5.19
C ILE A 25 -0.30 -7.90 4.51
N LEU A 26 -0.88 -6.71 4.30
CA LEU A 26 -0.15 -5.58 3.73
C LEU A 26 1.03 -5.17 4.61
N ALA A 27 0.86 -5.11 5.93
CA ALA A 27 1.93 -4.78 6.86
C ALA A 27 3.04 -5.84 6.86
N SER A 28 2.66 -7.13 6.86
CA SER A 28 3.62 -8.25 6.73
C SER A 28 4.38 -8.17 5.41
N MET A 29 3.66 -7.95 4.31
CA MET A 29 4.23 -7.81 2.97
C MET A 29 5.19 -6.62 2.86
N ALA A 30 4.93 -5.52 3.57
CA ALA A 30 5.84 -4.38 3.60
C ALA A 30 7.20 -4.73 4.26
N VAL A 31 7.19 -5.66 5.21
CA VAL A 31 8.40 -6.10 5.93
C VAL A 31 9.09 -7.26 5.20
N GLU A 32 8.33 -8.27 4.79
CA GLU A 32 8.84 -9.48 4.13
C GLU A 32 9.27 -9.20 2.68
N ASN A 33 8.53 -8.33 1.97
CA ASN A 33 8.68 -8.11 0.54
C ASN A 33 8.59 -6.62 0.18
N PRO A 34 9.59 -5.80 0.53
CA PRO A 34 9.59 -4.35 0.27
C PRO A 34 9.47 -4.01 -1.22
N SER A 35 9.98 -4.86 -2.12
CA SER A 35 9.83 -4.68 -3.58
C SER A 35 8.38 -4.79 -4.04
N ALA A 36 7.61 -5.74 -3.50
CA ALA A 36 6.18 -5.89 -3.80
C ALA A 36 5.39 -4.70 -3.25
N PHE A 37 5.70 -4.26 -2.03
CA PHE A 37 5.10 -3.06 -1.44
C PHE A 37 5.40 -1.79 -2.24
N ALA A 38 6.62 -1.64 -2.78
CA ALA A 38 6.99 -0.53 -3.66
C ALA A 38 6.17 -0.52 -4.97
N LYS A 39 5.87 -1.70 -5.54
CA LYS A 39 4.99 -1.82 -6.71
C LYS A 39 3.55 -1.45 -6.38
N LEU A 40 3.02 -1.91 -5.24
CA LEU A 40 1.67 -1.59 -4.78
C LEU A 40 1.50 -0.10 -4.46
N THR A 41 2.48 0.51 -3.80
CA THR A 41 2.49 1.96 -3.53
C THR A 41 2.50 2.76 -4.82
N LYS A 42 3.36 2.42 -5.78
CA LYS A 42 3.33 3.04 -7.12
C LYS A 42 2.00 2.84 -7.83
N PHE A 43 1.43 1.63 -7.77
CA PHE A 43 0.13 1.35 -8.37
C PHE A 43 -0.97 2.20 -7.73
N ALA A 44 -0.96 2.41 -6.41
CA ALA A 44 -1.96 3.20 -5.72
C ALA A 44 -1.83 4.71 -5.96
N THR A 45 -0.60 5.26 -6.04
CA THR A 45 -0.38 6.72 -6.20
C THR A 45 -0.41 7.21 -7.65
N LYS A 46 -0.27 6.31 -8.63
CA LYS A 46 -0.34 6.65 -10.06
C LYS A 46 -1.78 6.82 -10.51
#